data_AF-A0A9E3N1V9-F1
#
_entry.id   AF-A0A9E3N1V9-F1
#
_cell.length_a   1.000
_cell.length_b   1.000
_cell.length_c   1.000
_cell.angle_alpha   90.00
_cell.angle_beta   90.00
_cell.angle_gamma   90.00
#
_symmetry.space_group_name_H-M   'P 1'
#
loop_
_entity.id
_entity.type
_entity.pdbx_description
1 polymer ?
#
loop_
_entity_poly.entity_id
_entity_poly.type
_entity_poly.pdbx_seq_one_letter_code
_entity_poly.pdbx_strand_id
1 'polypeptide(L)' 'NQGAELLDYVKNKEDFRLSAGWIRPLPKPGLGVEIDEERVLEASRHAPDWRNPVWRHADGSVAEW' A
#
# COMPACT_ATOMS: atom_id res chain seq x y z
N ASN A 1 4.65 -5.34 -7.50
CA ASN A 1 5.91 -5.05 -8.19
C ASN A 1 5.74 -4.72 -9.69
N GLN A 2 4.54 -4.29 -10.11
CA GLN A 2 4.28 -3.66 -11.40
C GLN A 2 3.31 -2.51 -11.07
N GLY A 3 3.79 -1.27 -11.08
CA GLY A 3 3.03 -0.08 -10.67
C GLY A 3 3.79 0.80 -9.67
N ALA A 4 3.05 1.66 -8.96
CA ALA A 4 3.58 2.50 -7.88
C ALA A 4 3.83 1.68 -6.61
N GLU A 5 4.94 1.95 -5.93
CA GLU A 5 5.31 1.34 -4.66
C GLU A 5 4.79 2.19 -3.48
N LEU A 6 4.72 1.60 -2.29
CA LEU A 6 4.18 2.27 -1.09
C LEU A 6 4.79 3.67 -0.85
N LEU A 7 6.10 3.80 -1.06
CA LEU A 7 6.83 5.04 -0.82
C LEU A 7 6.67 6.07 -1.94
N ASP A 8 5.92 5.80 -3.00
CA ASP A 8 5.64 6.79 -4.05
C ASP A 8 4.63 7.84 -3.64
N TYR A 9 3.80 7.56 -2.64
CA TYR A 9 2.78 8.47 -2.12
C TYR A 9 3.20 9.20 -0.84
N VAL A 10 4.47 9.06 -0.43
CA VAL A 10 5.00 9.61 0.83
C VAL A 10 6.15 10.55 0.51
N LYS A 11 6.09 11.78 1.03
CA LYS A 11 7.13 12.80 0.85
C LYS A 11 8.35 12.53 1.73
N ASN A 12 8.14 12.14 2.98
CA ASN A 12 9.20 11.85 3.97
C ASN A 12 9.71 10.40 3.89
N LYS A 13 10.10 9.93 2.70
CA LYS A 13 10.52 8.53 2.46
C LYS A 13 11.61 8.04 3.42
N GLU A 14 12.50 8.94 3.82
CA GLU A 14 13.65 8.61 4.66
C GLU A 14 13.28 8.19 6.08
N ASP A 15 12.11 8.60 6.58
CA ASP A 15 11.61 8.19 7.90
C ASP A 15 11.23 6.68 7.91
N PHE A 16 11.00 6.08 6.73
CA PHE A 16 10.62 4.67 6.54
C PHE A 16 11.80 3.74 6.22
N ARG A 17 13.05 4.22 6.36
CA ARG A 17 14.24 3.40 6.08
C ARG A 17 14.25 2.13 6.93
N LEU A 18 14.40 1.00 6.25
CA LEU A 18 14.67 -0.30 6.87
C LEU A 18 16.18 -0.46 7.10
N SER A 19 16.56 -0.89 8.30
CA SER A 19 17.93 -1.23 8.65
C SER A 19 17.96 -2.58 9.36
N ALA A 20 18.71 -3.53 8.81
CA ALA A 20 18.82 -4.90 9.30
C ALA A 20 17.46 -5.61 9.52
N GLY A 21 16.46 -5.31 8.68
CA GLY A 21 15.10 -5.87 8.80
C GLY A 21 14.19 -5.15 9.78
N TRP A 22 14.63 -4.04 10.38
CA TRP A 22 13.87 -3.25 11.34
C TRP A 22 13.54 -1.87 10.80
N ILE A 23 12.41 -1.32 11.24
CA ILE A 23 12.04 0.09 11.05
C ILE A 23 12.12 0.82 12.39
N ARG A 24 12.52 2.09 12.37
CA ARG A 24 12.50 2.94 13.57
C ARG A 24 11.12 3.56 13.77
N PRO A 25 10.76 3.97 15.00
CA PRO A 25 9.61 4.84 15.20
C PRO A 25 9.72 6.10 14.35
N LEU A 26 8.60 6.50 13.74
CA LEU A 26 8.56 7.69 12.87
C LEU A 26 8.70 8.95 13.75
N PRO A 27 9.56 9.90 13.38
CA PRO A 27 9.93 11.02 14.26
C PRO A 27 8.92 12.17 14.26
N LYS A 28 7.96 12.18 13.33
CA LYS A 28 7.00 13.27 13.15
C LYS A 28 5.71 13.04 13.97
N PRO A 29 4.97 14.10 14.33
CA PRO A 29 3.73 13.97 15.10
C PRO A 29 2.66 13.10 14.41
N GLY A 30 1.70 12.62 15.22
CA GLY A 30 0.59 11.81 14.72
C GLY A 30 1.07 10.47 14.17
N LEU A 31 0.62 10.12 12.95
CA LEU A 31 1.07 8.91 12.26
C LEU A 31 2.51 9.02 11.72
N GLY A 32 3.12 10.22 11.73
CA GLY A 32 4.47 10.43 11.25
C GLY A 32 4.64 10.36 9.72
N VAL A 33 3.55 10.44 8.96
CA VAL A 33 3.53 10.32 7.49
C VAL A 33 3.16 11.66 6.85
N GLU A 34 3.97 12.12 5.89
CA GLU A 34 3.64 13.25 5.03
C GLU A 34 3.23 12.73 3.64
N ILE A 35 1.95 12.86 3.31
CA ILE A 35 1.39 12.33 2.07
C ILE A 35 1.65 13.26 0.88
N ASP A 36 1.94 12.68 -0.27
CA ASP A 36 1.89 13.34 -1.56
C ASP A 36 0.45 13.32 -2.13
N GLU A 37 -0.36 14.27 -1.67
CA GLU A 37 -1.79 14.33 -2.01
C GLU A 37 -2.06 14.47 -3.51
N GLU A 38 -1.24 15.22 -4.24
CA GLU A 38 -1.40 15.38 -5.68
C GLU A 38 -1.27 14.04 -6.39
N ARG A 39 -0.24 13.27 -6.02
CA ARG A 39 0.01 11.93 -6.56
C ARG A 39 -1.10 10.93 -6.19
N VAL A 40 -1.61 11.02 -4.96
CA VAL A 40 -2.75 10.20 -4.51
C VAL A 40 -4.00 10.51 -5.33
N LEU A 41 -4.31 11.80 -5.52
CA LEU A 41 -5.46 12.23 -6.30
C LEU A 41 -5.33 11.81 -7.77
N GLU A 42 -4.16 11.93 -8.39
CA GLU A 42 -3.91 11.47 -9.75
C GLU A 42 -4.13 9.95 -9.89
N ALA A 43 -3.54 9.16 -8.99
CA ALA A 43 -3.67 7.70 -9.01
C ALA A 43 -5.13 7.25 -8.78
N SER A 44 -5.85 7.92 -7.88
CA SER A 44 -7.23 7.58 -7.56
C SER A 44 -8.20 7.67 -8.74
N ARG A 45 -7.91 8.52 -9.74
CA ARG A 45 -8.76 8.70 -10.94
C ARG A 45 -8.83 7.45 -11.82
N HIS A 46 -7.85 6.57 -11.72
CA HIS A 46 -7.73 5.37 -12.55
C HIS A 46 -7.68 4.08 -11.72
N ALA A 47 -8.09 4.15 -10.44
CA ALA A 47 -8.11 2.98 -9.58
C ALA A 47 -9.22 2.01 -10.03
N PRO A 48 -8.91 0.74 -10.38
CA PRO A 48 -9.92 -0.25 -10.71
C PRO A 48 -10.76 -0.60 -9.47
N ASP A 49 -12.01 -1.01 -9.67
CA ASP A 49 -12.84 -1.62 -8.62
C ASP A 49 -12.27 -2.99 -8.26
N TRP A 50 -11.27 -2.99 -7.36
CA TRP A 50 -10.54 -4.18 -7.00
C TRP A 50 -11.43 -5.11 -6.17
N ARG A 51 -11.45 -6.39 -6.56
CA ARG A 51 -12.18 -7.44 -5.87
C ARG A 51 -11.26 -8.62 -5.65
N ASN A 52 -11.39 -9.28 -4.50
CA ASN A 52 -10.66 -10.50 -4.21
C ASN A 52 -11.03 -11.57 -5.25
N PRO A 53 -10.05 -12.34 -5.76
CA PRO A 53 -10.35 -13.50 -6.57
C PRO A 53 -11.14 -14.52 -5.74
N VAL A 54 -12.23 -15.05 -6.28
CA VAL A 54 -13.03 -16.10 -5.63
C VAL A 54 -12.43 -17.45 -6.01
N TRP A 55 -11.92 -18.16 -5.00
CA TRP A 55 -11.41 -19.52 -5.17
C TRP A 55 -12.53 -20.54 -5.00
N ARG A 56 -12.47 -21.62 -5.77
CA ARG A 56 -13.43 -22.71 -5.71
C ARG A 56 -12.73 -24.06 -5.67
N HIS A 57 -13.28 -24.99 -4.89
CA HIS A 57 -12.88 -26.39 -4.91
C HIS A 57 -13.33 -27.07 -6.21
N ALA A 58 -12.81 -28.27 -6.48
CA ALA A 58 -13.13 -29.03 -7.69
C ALA A 58 -14.64 -29.35 -7.82
N ASP A 59 -15.37 -29.40 -6.70
CA ASP A 59 -16.81 -29.61 -6.63
C ASP A 59 -17.64 -28.30 -6.82
N GLY A 60 -16.97 -27.16 -7.01
CA GLY A 60 -17.58 -25.86 -7.23
C GLY A 60 -17.93 -25.07 -5.96
N SER A 61 -17.75 -25.66 -4.78
CA SER A 61 -17.93 -24.96 -3.49
C SER A 61 -16.89 -23.84 -3.32
N VAL A 62 -17.25 -22.78 -2.60
CA VAL A 62 -16.35 -21.63 -2.35
C VAL A 62 -15.26 -22.06 -1.36
N ALA A 63 -14.01 -21.76 -1.70
CA ALA A 63 -12.89 -21.92 -0.80
C ALA A 63 -12.65 -20.63 0.01
N GLU A 64 -12.23 -20.79 1.26
CA GLU A 64 -11.78 -19.68 2.10
C GLU A 64 -10.52 -19.04 1.50
N TRP A 65 -10.41 -17.72 1.66
CA TRP A 65 -9.33 -16.92 1.11
C TRP A 65 -8.09 -16.95 2.01
#